data_AF-A0A9N9N6E3-F1
#
_entry.id   AF-A0A9N9N6E3-F1
#
_cell.length_a   1.000
_cell.length_b   1.000
_cell.length_c   1.000
_cell.angle_alpha   90.00
_cell.angle_beta   90.00
_cell.angle_gamma   90.00
#
_symmetry.space_group_name_H-M   'P 1'
#
loop_
_entity.id
_entity.type
_entity.pdbx_description
1 polymer ?
#
loop_
_entity_poly.entity_id
_entity_poly.type
_entity_poly.pdbx_seq_one_letter_code
_entity_poly.pdbx_strand_id
1 'polypeptide(L)'
;EVEEEQKPDEEKKPKIQTEEPELSFSEWKKKFKQEHPGEKPTFQLYTIERLEKRKEQLIKELKKTSGVFKDKLNLRLTFTEALIEGYKKEIKVCEVGNPEEKLPLETTDEQLQQASF
;
A
#
# COMPACT_ATOMS: atom_id res chain seq x y z
N GLU A 1 51.63 25.49 1.26
CA GLU A 1 50.24 25.40 0.76
C GLU A 1 50.07 24.07 0.06
N VAL A 2 49.35 23.14 0.70
CA VAL A 2 48.59 22.09 0.01
C VAL A 2 47.28 22.05 0.77
N GLU A 3 46.23 22.38 0.02
CA GLU A 3 44.89 22.71 0.48
C GLU A 3 44.25 21.57 1.29
N GLU A 4 43.49 22.00 2.30
CA GLU A 4 42.57 21.18 3.07
C GLU A 4 41.58 20.46 2.16
N GLU A 5 41.51 19.14 2.34
CA GLU A 5 40.52 18.26 1.76
C GLU A 5 39.14 18.65 2.32
N GLN A 6 38.38 19.43 1.54
CA GLN A 6 36.99 19.77 1.83
C GLN A 6 36.13 18.50 1.80
N LYS A 7 35.65 18.09 2.98
CA LYS A 7 34.55 17.14 3.12
C LYS A 7 33.35 17.67 2.32
N PRO A 8 32.72 16.87 1.43
CA PRO A 8 31.47 17.29 0.82
C PRO A 8 30.42 17.44 1.90
N ASP A 9 29.87 18.64 1.98
CA ASP A 9 28.74 19.03 2.83
C ASP A 9 27.62 17.99 2.69
N GLU A 10 27.34 17.28 3.78
CA GLU A 10 26.28 16.31 3.89
C GLU A 10 24.95 17.09 3.88
N GLU A 11 24.45 17.38 2.68
CA GLU A 11 23.13 17.95 2.46
C GLU A 11 22.14 17.10 3.28
N LYS A 12 21.62 17.67 4.39
CA LYS A 12 20.75 16.98 5.33
C LYS A 12 19.53 16.48 4.56
N LYS A 13 19.56 15.22 4.13
CA LYS A 13 18.39 14.52 3.60
C LYS A 13 17.26 14.77 4.58
N PRO A 14 16.14 15.39 4.18
CA PRO A 14 15.00 15.51 5.07
C PRO A 14 14.63 14.10 5.51
N LYS A 15 14.87 13.83 6.80
CA LYS A 15 14.51 12.57 7.44
C LYS A 15 13.01 12.65 7.58
N ILE A 16 12.30 12.16 6.56
CA ILE A 16 10.84 12.10 6.57
C ILE A 16 10.48 11.28 7.80
N GLN A 17 9.98 11.96 8.81
CA GLN A 17 9.51 11.37 10.04
C GLN A 17 8.35 10.47 9.62
N THR A 18 8.63 9.17 9.57
CA THR A 18 7.58 8.18 9.37
C THR A 18 7.08 7.97 10.78
N GLU A 19 6.03 8.71 11.17
CA GLU A 19 5.38 8.53 12.47
C GLU A 19 5.10 7.02 12.64
N GLU A 20 5.68 6.45 13.69
CA GLU A 20 5.48 5.06 14.11
C GLU A 20 4.00 4.82 14.48
N PRO A 21 3.57 3.54 14.45
CA PRO A 21 2.42 3.15 13.66
C PRO A 21 1.10 3.55 14.31
N GLU A 22 0.22 4.06 13.46
CA GLU A 22 -1.23 3.95 13.61
C GLU A 22 -1.60 2.57 14.14
N LEU A 23 -2.38 2.56 15.23
CA LEU A 23 -3.08 1.44 15.89
C LEU A 23 -2.74 0.05 15.36
N SER A 24 -2.31 -0.86 16.24
CA SER A 24 -2.13 -2.26 15.87
C SER A 24 -3.42 -2.83 15.25
N PHE A 25 -3.30 -3.84 14.39
CA PHE A 25 -4.47 -4.47 13.77
C PHE A 25 -5.51 -4.93 14.81
N SER A 26 -5.07 -5.42 15.96
CA SER A 26 -5.94 -5.84 17.06
C SER A 26 -6.74 -4.69 17.68
N GLU A 27 -6.11 -3.52 17.85
CA GLU A 27 -6.77 -2.31 18.38
C GLU A 27 -7.71 -1.71 17.35
N TRP A 28 -7.27 -1.65 16.09
CA TRP A 28 -8.10 -1.23 14.96
C TRP A 28 -9.35 -2.11 14.83
N LYS A 29 -9.19 -3.43 14.88
CA LYS A 29 -10.28 -4.40 14.78
C LYS A 29 -11.35 -4.20 15.85
N LYS A 30 -10.95 -3.81 17.07
CA LYS A 30 -11.90 -3.50 18.16
C LYS A 30 -12.70 -2.23 17.84
N LYS A 31 -12.03 -1.16 17.41
CA LYS A 31 -12.68 0.10 17.01
C LYS A 31 -13.59 -0.06 15.80
N PHE A 32 -13.10 -0.74 14.77
CA PHE A 32 -13.85 -1.02 13.55
C PHE A 32 -15.18 -1.73 13.83
N LYS A 33 -15.18 -2.75 14.71
CA LYS A 33 -16.42 -3.43 15.10
C LYS A 33 -17.42 -2.55 15.87
N GLN A 34 -16.93 -1.50 16.55
CA GLN A 34 -17.79 -0.56 17.27
C GLN A 34 -18.39 0.48 16.31
N GLU A 35 -17.59 0.96 15.35
CA GLU A 35 -18.00 1.97 14.35
C GLU A 35 -18.85 1.37 13.22
N HIS A 36 -18.56 0.13 12.82
CA HIS A 36 -19.21 -0.59 11.72
C HIS A 36 -19.84 -1.91 12.21
N PRO A 37 -20.96 -1.84 12.96
CA PRO A 37 -21.65 -3.05 13.40
C PRO A 37 -22.19 -3.83 12.20
N GLY A 38 -21.64 -5.03 11.97
CA GLY A 38 -22.07 -5.94 10.90
C GLY A 38 -21.04 -6.15 9.79
N GLU A 39 -20.03 -5.28 9.68
CA GLU A 39 -18.92 -5.46 8.73
C GLU A 39 -17.84 -6.37 9.33
N LYS A 40 -17.27 -7.26 8.51
CA LYS A 40 -16.16 -8.13 8.94
C LYS A 40 -14.85 -7.35 8.83
N PRO A 41 -14.13 -7.11 9.94
CA PRO A 41 -12.83 -6.46 9.86
C PRO A 41 -11.84 -7.37 9.12
N THR A 42 -11.29 -6.87 8.02
CA THR A 42 -10.25 -7.56 7.23
C THR A 42 -8.93 -6.82 7.32
N PHE A 43 -7.83 -7.54 7.04
CA PHE A 43 -6.51 -6.92 7.00
C PHE A 43 -6.39 -5.92 5.83
N GLN A 44 -7.10 -6.17 4.73
CA GLN A 44 -7.19 -5.25 3.60
C GLN A 44 -7.84 -3.91 4.01
N LEU A 45 -8.97 -3.94 4.73
CA LEU A 45 -9.64 -2.72 5.22
C LEU A 45 -8.72 -1.92 6.16
N TYR A 46 -8.03 -2.61 7.07
CA TYR A 46 -7.02 -1.98 7.93
C TYR A 46 -5.91 -1.31 7.12
N THR A 47 -5.41 -2.01 6.09
CA THR A 47 -4.32 -1.51 5.24
C THR A 47 -4.76 -0.28 4.45
N ILE A 48 -5.99 -0.29 3.92
CA ILE A 48 -6.58 0.87 3.22
C ILE A 48 -6.65 2.08 4.15
N GLU A 49 -7.16 1.94 5.38
CA GLU A 49 -7.27 3.08 6.31
C GLU A 49 -5.91 3.73 6.60
N ARG A 50 -4.87 2.90 6.76
CA ARG A 50 -3.49 3.40 6.98
C ARG A 50 -2.94 4.10 5.74
N LEU A 51 -3.19 3.55 4.56
CA LEU A 51 -2.75 4.17 3.32
C LEU A 51 -3.47 5.50 3.06
N GLU A 52 -4.76 5.61 3.38
CA GLU A 52 -5.53 6.86 3.27
C GLU A 52 -4.98 7.94 4.24
N LYS A 53 -4.64 7.58 5.48
CA LYS A 53 -3.98 8.52 6.40
C LYS A 53 -2.59 8.94 5.90
N ARG A 54 -1.81 7.99 5.36
CA ARG A 54 -0.51 8.29 4.76
C ARG A 54 -0.65 9.21 3.54
N LYS A 55 -1.68 9.01 2.72
CA LYS A 55 -2.04 9.89 1.60
C LYS A 55 -2.33 11.31 2.08
N GLU A 56 -3.10 11.50 3.16
CA GLU A 56 -3.35 12.82 3.73
C GLU A 56 -2.07 13.51 4.23
N GLN A 57 -1.18 12.76 4.88
CA GLN A 57 0.14 13.27 5.30
C GLN A 57 0.96 13.74 4.10
N LEU A 58 1.04 12.93 3.04
CA LEU A 58 1.75 13.28 1.80
C LEU A 58 1.16 14.53 1.13
N ILE A 59 -0.16 14.69 1.11
CA ILE A 59 -0.82 15.90 0.60
C ILE A 59 -0.44 17.13 1.44
N LYS A 60 -0.40 17.01 2.77
CA LYS A 60 0.03 18.10 3.67
C LYS A 60 1.49 18.46 3.47
N GLU A 61 2.37 17.47 3.26
CA GLU A 61 3.79 17.69 2.95
C GLU A 61 3.99 18.34 1.57
N LEU A 62 3.23 17.90 0.56
CA LEU A 62 3.27 18.47 -0.80
C LEU A 62 2.91 19.95 -0.83
N LYS A 63 1.92 20.37 -0.02
CA LYS A 63 1.55 21.79 0.10
C LYS A 63 2.67 22.66 0.67
N LYS A 64 3.60 22.07 1.44
CA LYS A 64 4.73 22.76 2.08
C LYS A 64 6.04 22.65 1.29
N THR A 65 6.08 21.79 0.26
CA THR A 65 7.32 21.41 -0.42
C THR A 65 7.35 21.94 -1.86
N SER A 66 8.47 22.52 -2.29
CA SER A 66 8.73 22.98 -3.65
C SER A 66 10.00 22.33 -4.24
N GLY A 67 10.19 22.44 -5.55
CA GLY A 67 11.36 21.89 -6.26
C GLY A 67 11.38 20.36 -6.36
N VAL A 68 12.56 19.77 -6.50
CA VAL A 68 12.78 18.31 -6.77
C VAL A 68 12.15 17.40 -5.71
N PHE A 69 12.06 17.87 -4.45
CA PHE A 69 11.40 17.12 -3.38
C PHE A 69 9.89 16.98 -3.60
N LYS A 70 9.26 17.92 -4.30
CA LYS A 70 7.84 17.87 -4.67
C LYS A 70 7.56 16.70 -5.62
N ASP A 71 8.42 16.46 -6.60
CA ASP A 71 8.24 15.37 -7.56
C ASP A 71 8.35 14.00 -6.88
N LYS A 72 9.29 13.86 -5.94
CA LYS A 72 9.43 12.64 -5.13
C LYS A 72 8.22 12.40 -4.23
N LEU A 73 7.66 13.45 -3.63
CA LEU A 73 6.44 13.34 -2.83
C LEU A 73 5.22 13.03 -3.71
N ASN A 74 5.13 13.60 -4.91
CA ASN A 74 4.08 13.27 -5.89
C ASN A 74 4.15 11.80 -6.30
N LEU A 75 5.34 11.26 -6.61
CA LEU A 75 5.50 9.85 -6.93
C LEU A 75 5.03 8.94 -5.78
N ARG A 76 5.37 9.30 -4.54
CA ARG A 76 4.89 8.57 -3.35
C ARG A 76 3.37 8.65 -3.19
N LEU A 77 2.79 9.81 -3.46
CA LEU A 77 1.34 10.02 -3.42
C LEU A 77 0.65 9.10 -4.44
N THR A 78 1.06 9.15 -5.70
CA THR A 78 0.51 8.31 -6.77
C THR A 78 0.65 6.82 -6.47
N PHE A 79 1.81 6.39 -5.95
CA PHE A 79 2.00 5.00 -5.54
C PHE A 79 1.05 4.59 -4.40
N THR A 80 0.86 5.47 -3.42
CA THR A 80 -0.07 5.24 -2.30
C THR A 80 -1.51 5.11 -2.79
N GLU A 81 -1.93 5.97 -3.73
CA GLU A 81 -3.25 5.92 -4.35
C GLU A 81 -3.47 4.62 -5.14
N ALA A 82 -2.46 4.18 -5.91
CA ALA A 82 -2.53 2.94 -6.66
C ALA A 82 -2.65 1.71 -5.74
N LEU A 83 -1.94 1.68 -4.60
CA LEU A 83 -2.09 0.62 -3.61
C LEU A 83 -3.49 0.58 -3.00
N ILE A 84 -4.05 1.74 -2.64
CA ILE A 84 -5.42 1.85 -2.13
C ILE A 84 -6.41 1.29 -3.16
N GLU A 85 -6.26 1.68 -4.43
CA GLU A 85 -7.12 1.19 -5.51
C GLU A 85 -7.00 -0.33 -5.69
N GLY A 86 -5.78 -0.86 -5.62
CA GLY A 86 -5.50 -2.30 -5.68
C GLY A 86 -6.24 -3.08 -4.59
N TYR A 87 -6.12 -2.65 -3.32
CA TYR A 87 -6.83 -3.29 -2.21
C TYR A 87 -8.36 -3.16 -2.34
N LYS A 88 -8.88 -2.01 -2.79
CA LYS A 88 -10.33 -1.84 -3.02
C LYS A 88 -10.86 -2.77 -4.11
N LYS A 89 -10.09 -2.97 -5.19
CA LYS A 89 -10.40 -3.94 -6.25
C LYS A 89 -10.39 -5.38 -5.72
N GLU A 90 -9.38 -5.74 -4.94
CA GLU A 90 -9.27 -7.08 -4.31
C GLU A 90 -10.49 -7.38 -3.41
N ILE A 91 -10.89 -6.45 -2.54
CA ILE A 91 -12.07 -6.60 -1.68
C ILE A 91 -13.33 -6.84 -2.50
N LYS A 92 -13.54 -6.04 -3.56
CA LYS A 92 -14.70 -6.18 -4.44
C LYS A 92 -14.73 -7.53 -5.17
N VAL A 93 -13.58 -8.05 -5.60
CA VAL A 93 -13.49 -9.38 -6.22
C VAL A 93 -13.81 -10.49 -5.20
N CYS A 94 -13.41 -10.33 -3.93
CA CYS A 94 -13.74 -11.28 -2.87
C CYS A 94 -15.21 -11.23 -2.42
N GLU A 95 -15.86 -10.05 -2.43
CA GLU A 95 -17.29 -9.90 -2.10
C GLU A 95 -18.20 -10.41 -3.24
N VAL A 96 -17.76 -10.25 -4.49
CA VAL A 96 -18.43 -10.79 -5.68
C VAL A 96 -17.90 -12.18 -6.02
N GLY A 97 -17.48 -12.95 -5.00
CA GLY A 97 -17.10 -14.35 -5.12
C GLY A 97 -18.20 -15.14 -5.83
N ASN A 98 -17.99 -15.28 -7.13
CA ASN A 98 -18.83 -15.90 -8.13
C ASN A 98 -19.01 -17.38 -7.75
N PRO A 99 -20.21 -17.87 -7.36
CA PRO A 99 -20.39 -19.30 -7.09
C PRO A 99 -20.24 -20.17 -8.35
N GLU A 100 -20.14 -19.58 -9.54
CA GLU A 100 -20.13 -20.28 -10.84
C GLU A 100 -18.83 -20.18 -11.64
N GLU A 101 -17.78 -19.51 -11.16
CA GLU A 101 -16.49 -19.54 -11.86
C GLU A 101 -15.56 -20.58 -11.21
N LYS A 102 -15.96 -21.85 -11.33
CA LYS A 102 -14.96 -22.91 -11.38
C LYS A 102 -14.14 -22.62 -12.63
N LEU A 103 -12.94 -22.05 -12.47
CA LEU A 103 -11.85 -22.27 -13.41
C LEU A 103 -11.88 -23.77 -13.75
N PRO A 104 -11.94 -24.16 -15.04
CA PRO A 104 -11.91 -25.57 -15.40
C PRO A 104 -10.51 -26.10 -15.08
N LEU A 105 -10.30 -26.48 -13.81
CA LEU A 105 -9.16 -27.26 -13.32
C LEU A 105 -9.42 -28.76 -13.49
N GLU A 106 -10.06 -29.13 -14.60
CA GLU A 106 -10.10 -30.51 -15.06
C GLU A 106 -9.35 -30.57 -16.40
N THR A 107 -8.05 -30.30 -16.34
CA THR A 107 -7.15 -31.00 -17.25
C THR A 107 -7.08 -32.42 -16.72
N THR A 108 -7.90 -33.32 -17.30
CA THR A 108 -7.84 -34.75 -17.03
C THR A 108 -6.41 -35.27 -17.27
N ASP A 109 -5.99 -36.27 -16.49
CA ASP A 109 -4.65 -36.91 -16.59
C ASP A 109 -4.27 -37.36 -18.01
N GLU A 110 -5.26 -37.57 -18.90
CA GLU A 110 -5.03 -37.87 -20.32
C GLU A 110 -4.32 -36.74 -21.08
N GLN A 111 -4.46 -35.46 -20.70
CA GLN A 111 -3.73 -34.35 -21.34
C GLN A 111 -2.27 -34.20 -20.86
N LEU A 112 -1.92 -34.75 -19.70
CA LEU A 112 -0.56 -34.70 -19.15
C LEU A 112 0.39 -35.73 -19.80
N GLN A 113 -0.13 -36.78 -20.45
CA GLN A 113 0.69 -37.84 -21.05
C GLN A 113 1.17 -37.56 -22.49
N GLN A 114 0.63 -36.56 -23.18
CA GLN A 114 1.06 -36.21 -24.55
C GLN A 114 2.29 -35.29 -24.61
N ALA A 115 2.77 -34.78 -23.47
CA ALA A 115 4.09 -34.15 -23.37
C ALA A 115 5.18 -35.24 -23.22
N SER A 116 5.27 -36.14 -24.21
CA SER A 116 6.45 -36.99 -24.38
C SER A 116 7.49 -36.21 -25.19
N PHE A 117 8.73 -36.21 -24.67
CA PHE A 117 9.90 -35.58 -25.26
C PHE A 117 10.31 -36.19 -26.60
#